data_AF-A0A1F8DZR9-F1
#
_entry.id   AF-A0A1F8DZR9-F1
#
_cell.length_a   1.000
_cell.length_b   1.000
_cell.length_c   1.000
_cell.angle_alpha   90.00
_cell.angle_beta   90.00
_cell.angle_gamma   90.00
#
_symmetry.space_group_name_H-M   'P 1'
#
loop_
_entity.id
_entity.type
_entity.pdbx_description
1 polymer ?
#
loop_
_entity_poly.entity_id
_entity_poly.type
_entity_poly.pdbx_seq_one_letter_code
_entity_poly.pdbx_strand_id
1 'polypeptide(L)'
;MKKLSIFIVIGIVLLMPSASFAAEEKFYEFATDAGVPVEVPSGSVAVQEVTIYNDFIDAVDLWYDNAGSSGSVTVALLNAFNTVLTSKTVTAAHATAFYTGQRLHVTFPDTVAIASGSQYKIRLTSSVPQLRLYGIQRIQFIEHNAPATIVDAVGGSTVDGEAQLVAFKFALYEEIDTEGPIITNARGTIFGADTVEVAYNASELVDRKLSYTPIGSGNVSTVDYVDNYSICFEGVFTCSMLIDVQRDTSYAYRLTVRDSWGNESYVDGTFDSWSSTAPTPSDDSPEASTDPLVISNAHVASVTYSSVYITWDTDRAANSAMVISLDPSGTQIVANVTDGTYELVHALSTGRGITANADYYATISSRDESGVVASQVILFTSGSYTTPSEQTEDSPVTPVTAPATTLQASVSQGQGSATISWVPPAGEEPSGGYRIDIIDAQGNLVETRIVPAGTHSVDVTGLAGGEYRVIVYGDEAGILEKIAAPAAISVGKKAGPIDTYELIKRPIVYVPFALFVMLVGGLYWYSKRAKKEIGKRG
;
A
#
# COMPACT_ATOMS: atom_id res chain seq x y z
N MET A 1 41.59 -53.48 11.37
CA MET A 1 40.25 -53.02 10.95
C MET A 1 39.69 -51.88 11.80
N LYS A 2 39.83 -51.86 13.15
CA LYS A 2 39.31 -50.75 13.99
C LYS A 2 39.89 -49.34 13.73
N LYS A 3 41.11 -49.21 13.22
CA LYS A 3 41.73 -47.89 12.94
C LYS A 3 41.25 -47.25 11.63
N LEU A 4 40.68 -48.01 10.69
CA LEU A 4 40.20 -47.48 9.41
C LEU A 4 38.80 -46.85 9.54
N SER A 5 37.96 -47.37 10.44
CA SER A 5 36.63 -46.84 10.71
C SER A 5 36.65 -45.45 11.38
N ILE A 6 37.69 -45.11 12.16
CA ILE A 6 37.79 -43.81 12.83
C ILE A 6 38.11 -42.68 11.83
N PHE A 7 38.91 -42.96 10.80
CA PHE A 7 39.23 -41.95 9.77
C PHE A 7 38.05 -41.66 8.84
N ILE A 8 37.18 -42.64 8.57
CA ILE A 8 35.97 -42.44 7.75
C ILE A 8 34.93 -41.61 8.51
N VAL A 9 34.76 -41.83 9.82
CA VAL A 9 33.81 -41.04 10.63
C VAL A 9 34.25 -39.59 10.79
N ILE A 10 35.55 -39.33 10.99
CA ILE A 10 36.07 -37.95 11.06
C ILE A 10 36.01 -37.24 9.69
N GLY A 11 36.25 -37.97 8.59
CA GLY A 11 36.12 -37.43 7.23
C GLY A 11 34.68 -37.05 6.85
N ILE A 12 33.68 -37.79 7.33
CA ILE A 12 32.26 -37.49 7.09
C ILE A 12 31.79 -36.26 7.90
N VAL A 13 32.30 -36.08 9.13
CA VAL A 13 31.98 -34.90 9.95
C VAL A 13 32.59 -33.61 9.41
N LEU A 14 33.73 -33.68 8.71
CA LEU A 14 34.39 -32.53 8.07
C LEU A 14 33.85 -32.17 6.68
N LEU A 15 33.01 -33.02 6.08
CA LEU A 15 32.36 -32.79 4.78
C LEU A 15 30.87 -32.43 4.91
N MET A 16 30.34 -32.34 6.13
CA MET A 16 29.02 -31.74 6.33
C MET A 16 29.16 -30.23 6.08
N PRO A 17 28.42 -29.65 5.12
CA PRO A 17 28.37 -28.20 4.98
C PRO A 17 27.97 -27.66 6.35
N SER A 18 28.81 -26.79 6.90
CA SER A 18 28.45 -26.04 8.08
C SER A 18 27.26 -25.20 7.67
N ALA A 19 26.05 -25.65 7.99
CA ALA A 19 24.88 -24.79 7.99
C ALA A 19 25.17 -23.74 9.06
N SER A 20 25.79 -22.63 8.63
CA SER A 20 25.84 -21.42 9.41
C SER A 20 24.41 -20.89 9.38
N PHE A 21 23.56 -21.42 10.25
CA PHE A 21 22.32 -20.73 10.59
C PHE A 21 22.77 -19.35 11.05
N ALA A 22 22.36 -18.30 10.33
CA ALA A 22 22.42 -16.97 10.90
C ALA A 22 21.62 -17.06 12.19
N ALA A 23 22.28 -16.86 13.34
CA ALA A 23 21.60 -16.97 14.63
C ALA A 23 20.60 -15.83 14.85
N GLU A 24 20.52 -14.87 13.91
CA GLU A 24 19.64 -13.73 13.95
C GLU A 24 19.70 -13.04 12.57
N GLU A 25 18.59 -12.90 11.86
CA GLU A 25 18.47 -12.20 10.58
C GLU A 25 17.71 -10.89 10.76
N LYS A 26 18.19 -9.83 10.11
CA LYS A 26 17.56 -8.50 10.14
C LYS A 26 16.62 -8.38 8.94
N PHE A 27 15.34 -8.61 9.15
CA PHE A 27 14.35 -8.55 8.06
C PHE A 27 13.82 -7.12 7.81
N TYR A 28 13.93 -6.22 8.79
CA TYR A 28 13.44 -4.84 8.65
C TYR A 28 14.36 -3.83 9.35
N GLU A 29 14.70 -2.73 8.67
CA GLU A 29 15.35 -1.57 9.28
C GLU A 29 14.72 -0.27 8.78
N PHE A 30 14.42 0.61 9.72
CA PHE A 30 13.96 1.97 9.44
C PHE A 30 15.05 2.98 9.76
N ALA A 31 15.25 3.95 8.85
CA ALA A 31 16.14 5.11 9.00
C ALA A 31 17.63 4.79 9.19
N THR A 32 18.30 4.25 8.16
CA THR A 32 19.69 3.78 8.23
C THR A 32 20.72 4.91 8.45
N ASP A 33 20.51 6.14 7.94
CA ASP A 33 21.65 7.01 7.56
C ASP A 33 21.83 8.34 8.33
N ALA A 34 20.89 8.77 9.18
CA ALA A 34 21.07 9.91 10.09
C ALA A 34 19.94 9.97 11.12
N GLY A 35 20.20 10.49 12.33
CA GLY A 35 19.16 10.61 13.36
C GLY A 35 19.15 11.97 14.09
N VAL A 36 17.96 12.52 14.26
CA VAL A 36 17.63 13.58 15.20
C VAL A 36 17.43 12.95 16.59
N PRO A 37 18.20 13.38 17.60
CA PRO A 37 18.02 12.88 18.96
C PRO A 37 16.78 13.50 19.60
N VAL A 38 15.97 12.67 20.25
CA VAL A 38 14.79 13.03 21.04
C VAL A 38 15.05 12.66 22.48
N GLU A 39 14.86 13.62 23.39
CA GLU A 39 15.04 13.36 24.82
C GLU A 39 13.95 12.43 25.35
N VAL A 40 14.37 11.41 26.10
CA VAL A 40 13.49 10.51 26.85
C VAL A 40 13.85 10.67 28.32
N PRO A 41 13.11 11.50 29.08
CA PRO A 41 13.42 11.74 30.48
C PRO A 41 13.43 10.46 31.31
N SER A 42 14.16 10.47 32.43
CA SER A 42 14.17 9.34 33.35
C SER A 42 12.78 9.13 33.96
N GLY A 43 12.29 7.89 33.89
CA GLY A 43 10.94 7.51 34.28
C GLY A 43 9.90 7.62 33.15
N SER A 44 10.29 8.15 31.98
CA SER A 44 9.39 8.31 30.84
C SER A 44 9.23 7.04 29.99
N VAL A 45 8.18 7.05 29.18
CA VAL A 45 7.82 5.99 28.23
C VAL A 45 7.86 6.55 26.82
N ALA A 46 8.74 6.02 25.98
CA ALA A 46 8.77 6.29 24.55
C ALA A 46 8.05 5.16 23.79
N VAL A 47 7.29 5.49 22.75
CA VAL A 47 6.57 4.51 21.92
C VAL A 47 6.78 4.83 20.44
N GLN A 48 7.11 3.82 19.64
CA GLN A 48 7.10 3.87 18.18
C GLN A 48 6.00 2.96 17.64
N GLU A 49 5.13 3.45 16.76
CA GLU A 49 4.14 2.63 16.07
C GLU A 49 4.72 2.08 14.76
N VAL A 50 4.40 0.83 14.43
CA VAL A 50 4.88 0.15 13.22
C VAL A 50 3.83 -0.85 12.75
N THR A 51 3.55 -0.89 11.45
CA THR A 51 2.80 -1.95 10.77
C THR A 51 3.80 -2.88 10.12
N ILE A 52 3.72 -4.15 10.45
CA ILE A 52 4.67 -5.16 9.98
C ILE A 52 3.86 -6.23 9.24
N TYR A 53 4.42 -6.75 8.16
CA TYR A 53 3.84 -7.86 7.41
C TYR A 53 4.19 -9.20 8.09
N ASN A 54 3.63 -10.32 7.66
CA ASN A 54 3.67 -11.58 8.42
C ASN A 54 5.12 -12.00 8.69
N ASP A 55 5.48 -12.22 9.95
CA ASP A 55 6.87 -12.48 10.35
C ASP A 55 6.97 -12.98 11.82
N PHE A 56 8.17 -13.27 12.27
CA PHE A 56 8.53 -13.64 13.63
C PHE A 56 9.53 -12.64 14.23
N ILE A 57 9.11 -11.87 15.23
CA ILE A 57 10.01 -10.92 15.88
C ILE A 57 10.70 -11.57 17.07
N ASP A 58 12.01 -11.71 16.98
CA ASP A 58 12.86 -12.15 18.07
C ASP A 58 13.63 -11.00 18.73
N ALA A 59 14.06 -9.98 17.98
CA ALA A 59 14.78 -8.87 18.57
C ALA A 59 14.46 -7.51 17.95
N VAL A 60 14.90 -6.47 18.65
CA VAL A 60 14.84 -5.09 18.19
C VAL A 60 16.15 -4.36 18.47
N ASP A 61 16.62 -3.62 17.47
CA ASP A 61 17.63 -2.58 17.65
C ASP A 61 16.97 -1.22 17.79
N LEU A 62 17.48 -0.41 18.72
CA LEU A 62 17.18 1.01 18.87
C LEU A 62 18.47 1.81 18.88
N TRP A 63 18.46 3.06 18.44
CA TRP A 63 19.65 3.91 18.48
C TRP A 63 19.52 4.98 19.55
N TYR A 64 20.52 5.07 20.42
CA TYR A 64 20.50 5.96 21.58
C TYR A 64 21.83 6.63 21.86
N ASP A 65 21.80 7.70 22.63
CA ASP A 65 22.94 8.09 23.45
C ASP A 65 22.51 8.37 24.88
N ASN A 66 23.51 8.48 25.77
CA ASN A 66 23.31 8.74 27.17
C ASN A 66 24.55 9.40 27.76
N ALA A 67 24.51 10.72 27.91
CA ALA A 67 25.59 11.47 28.56
C ALA A 67 25.67 11.22 30.08
N GLY A 68 24.63 10.61 30.68
CA GLY A 68 24.53 10.34 32.11
C GLY A 68 25.17 9.01 32.53
N SER A 69 24.86 8.57 33.75
CA SER A 69 25.24 7.22 34.23
C SER A 69 24.44 6.13 33.50
N SER A 70 24.96 4.91 33.52
CA SER A 70 24.20 3.74 33.05
C SER A 70 22.91 3.55 33.86
N GLY A 71 21.91 2.92 33.24
CA GLY A 71 20.62 2.63 33.86
C GLY A 71 19.89 1.49 33.15
N SER A 72 18.72 1.14 33.66
CA SER A 72 17.88 0.11 33.03
C SER A 72 16.94 0.70 32.00
N VAL A 73 16.77 -0.03 30.91
CA VAL A 73 15.80 0.22 29.85
C VAL A 73 14.99 -1.05 29.64
N THR A 74 13.68 -0.95 29.72
CA THR A 74 12.76 -2.05 29.37
C THR A 74 12.17 -1.77 28.00
N VAL A 75 12.42 -2.68 27.05
CA VAL A 75 11.81 -2.63 25.72
C VAL A 75 10.73 -3.70 25.65
N ALA A 76 9.57 -3.34 25.11
CA ALA A 76 8.42 -4.21 24.95
C ALA A 76 7.83 -4.08 23.55
N LEU A 77 7.39 -5.20 22.99
CA LEU A 77 6.57 -5.23 21.78
C LEU A 77 5.10 -5.37 22.20
N LEU A 78 4.24 -4.54 21.62
CA LEU A 78 2.80 -4.53 21.90
C LEU A 78 2.00 -4.65 20.61
N ASN A 79 0.81 -5.25 20.70
CA ASN A 79 -0.17 -5.20 19.61
C ASN A 79 -0.94 -3.86 19.58
N ALA A 80 -1.80 -3.69 18.57
CA ALA A 80 -2.67 -2.52 18.41
C ALA A 80 -3.53 -2.19 19.66
N PHE A 81 -3.88 -3.19 20.46
CA PHE A 81 -4.67 -3.04 21.69
C PHE A 81 -3.82 -2.70 22.93
N ASN A 82 -2.54 -2.38 22.76
CA ASN A 82 -1.56 -2.14 23.83
C ASN A 82 -1.37 -3.35 24.78
N THR A 83 -1.64 -4.57 24.32
CA THR A 83 -1.26 -5.79 25.05
C THR A 83 0.22 -6.06 24.81
N VAL A 84 0.99 -6.26 25.89
CA VAL A 84 2.42 -6.63 25.79
C VAL A 84 2.51 -8.07 25.31
N LEU A 85 3.17 -8.27 24.17
CA LEU A 85 3.41 -9.59 23.58
C LEU A 85 4.70 -10.19 24.13
N THR A 86 5.76 -9.37 24.19
CA THR A 86 7.04 -9.73 24.79
C THR A 86 7.74 -8.49 25.34
N SER A 87 8.68 -8.67 26.28
CA SER A 87 9.48 -7.58 26.82
C SER A 87 10.78 -8.06 27.45
N LYS A 88 11.80 -7.20 27.42
CA LYS A 88 13.07 -7.45 28.09
C LYS A 88 13.64 -6.18 28.69
N THR A 89 14.28 -6.32 29.85
CA THR A 89 15.04 -5.25 30.48
C THR A 89 16.52 -5.46 30.22
N VAL A 90 17.17 -4.43 29.69
CA VAL A 90 18.61 -4.39 29.41
C VAL A 90 19.24 -3.17 30.10
N THR A 91 20.57 -3.17 30.17
CA THR A 91 21.33 -2.02 30.68
C THR A 91 21.71 -1.13 29.51
N ALA A 92 21.30 0.14 29.53
CA ALA A 92 21.84 1.17 28.65
C ALA A 92 23.05 1.81 29.33
N ALA A 93 24.20 1.76 28.66
CA ALA A 93 25.46 2.29 29.19
C ALA A 93 25.53 3.81 29.03
N HIS A 94 26.58 4.41 29.59
CA HIS A 94 26.99 5.75 29.17
C HIS A 94 27.42 5.68 27.70
N ALA A 95 26.88 6.55 26.87
CA ALA A 95 27.13 6.61 25.44
C ALA A 95 27.28 8.08 25.03
N THR A 96 28.46 8.44 24.53
CA THR A 96 28.70 9.78 23.99
C THR A 96 27.87 10.01 22.74
N ALA A 97 27.35 11.23 22.58
CA ALA A 97 26.57 11.61 21.41
C ALA A 97 27.30 11.30 20.10
N PHE A 98 26.59 10.69 19.15
CA PHE A 98 27.07 10.34 17.82
C PHE A 98 25.95 10.62 16.82
N TYR A 99 26.25 11.06 15.60
CA TYR A 99 25.23 11.60 14.67
C TYR A 99 24.14 10.59 14.24
N THR A 100 24.32 9.29 14.50
CA THR A 100 23.30 8.24 14.34
C THR A 100 22.94 7.52 15.63
N GLY A 101 23.51 7.91 16.77
CA GLY A 101 23.40 7.19 18.03
C GLY A 101 24.20 5.88 18.06
N GLN A 102 24.25 5.26 19.24
CA GLN A 102 24.78 3.92 19.46
C GLN A 102 23.66 2.89 19.48
N ARG A 103 23.96 1.70 18.98
CA ARG A 103 22.99 0.60 18.87
C ARG A 103 22.72 -0.03 20.24
N LEU A 104 21.45 -0.11 20.62
CA LEU A 104 20.92 -0.89 21.73
C LEU A 104 20.18 -2.09 21.16
N HIS A 105 20.84 -3.24 21.21
CA HIS A 105 20.28 -4.50 20.76
C HIS A 105 19.53 -5.21 21.88
N VAL A 106 18.28 -5.62 21.62
CA VAL A 106 17.40 -6.27 22.60
C VAL A 106 16.73 -7.50 22.00
N THR A 107 17.37 -8.66 22.19
CA THR A 107 16.78 -10.00 21.93
C THR A 107 15.69 -10.30 22.95
N PHE A 108 14.46 -10.56 22.55
CA PHE A 108 13.36 -10.88 23.46
C PHE A 108 13.53 -12.29 24.09
N PRO A 109 12.82 -12.60 25.19
CA PRO A 109 12.83 -13.95 25.75
C PRO A 109 12.06 -14.98 24.92
N ASP A 110 11.06 -14.50 24.16
CA ASP A 110 10.17 -15.30 23.34
C ASP A 110 10.06 -14.63 21.96
N THR A 111 10.21 -15.42 20.90
CA THR A 111 9.90 -15.02 19.52
C THR A 111 8.40 -14.83 19.36
N VAL A 112 7.99 -13.73 18.74
CA VAL A 112 6.59 -13.32 18.62
C VAL A 112 6.14 -13.40 17.17
N ALA A 113 5.17 -14.28 16.89
CA ALA A 113 4.45 -14.28 15.63
C ALA A 113 3.62 -13.00 15.48
N ILE A 114 3.77 -12.30 14.36
CA ILE A 114 3.00 -11.11 14.04
C ILE A 114 2.05 -11.37 12.87
N ALA A 115 0.85 -10.83 12.96
CA ALA A 115 -0.16 -10.94 11.92
C ALA A 115 0.08 -9.89 10.84
N SER A 116 0.15 -10.34 9.59
CA SER A 116 0.36 -9.47 8.43
C SER A 116 -0.54 -8.23 8.42
N GLY A 117 0.07 -7.07 8.18
CA GLY A 117 -0.63 -5.79 8.03
C GLY A 117 -1.24 -5.25 9.34
N SER A 118 -0.98 -5.90 10.48
CA SER A 118 -1.45 -5.42 11.78
C SER A 118 -0.52 -4.35 12.35
N GLN A 119 -1.09 -3.42 13.12
CA GLN A 119 -0.32 -2.40 13.82
C GLN A 119 0.26 -2.95 15.14
N TYR A 120 1.53 -2.65 15.36
CA TYR A 120 2.32 -2.97 16.54
C TYR A 120 2.98 -1.72 17.11
N LYS A 121 3.49 -1.83 18.33
CA LYS A 121 4.20 -0.75 19.02
C LYS A 121 5.45 -1.26 19.70
N ILE A 122 6.56 -0.57 19.49
CA ILE A 122 7.80 -0.74 20.24
C ILE A 122 7.77 0.29 21.38
N ARG A 123 7.64 -0.17 22.62
CA ARG A 123 7.64 0.68 23.81
C ARG A 123 8.96 0.56 24.54
N LEU A 124 9.56 1.69 24.85
CA LEU A 124 10.74 1.81 25.69
C LEU A 124 10.38 2.53 26.99
N THR A 125 10.72 1.94 28.13
CA THR A 125 10.60 2.56 29.46
C THR A 125 11.99 2.66 30.05
N SER A 126 12.42 3.88 30.42
CA SER A 126 13.81 4.16 30.80
C SER A 126 13.91 4.73 32.21
N SER A 127 14.88 4.26 32.99
CA SER A 127 15.32 4.93 34.23
C SER A 127 16.60 5.76 34.02
N VAL A 128 17.10 5.84 32.80
CA VAL A 128 18.38 6.44 32.45
C VAL A 128 18.29 7.97 32.49
N PRO A 129 19.19 8.68 33.20
CA PRO A 129 19.04 10.11 33.53
C PRO A 129 19.20 11.10 32.35
N GLN A 130 19.74 10.68 31.20
CA GLN A 130 19.94 11.54 30.02
C GLN A 130 19.81 10.75 28.72
N LEU A 131 18.82 9.86 28.64
CA LEU A 131 18.60 9.06 27.44
C LEU A 131 18.08 9.94 26.29
N ARG A 132 18.67 9.78 25.11
CA ARG A 132 18.10 10.28 23.87
C ARG A 132 17.95 9.16 22.88
N LEU A 133 16.79 9.06 22.25
CA LEU A 133 16.55 8.13 21.14
C LEU A 133 16.71 8.86 19.82
N TYR A 134 17.42 8.23 18.89
CA TYR A 134 17.62 8.77 17.55
C TYR A 134 16.46 8.35 16.65
N GLY A 135 16.06 9.24 15.76
CA GLY A 135 15.05 8.97 14.75
C GLY A 135 15.10 9.98 13.63
N ILE A 136 14.22 9.89 12.65
CA ILE A 136 14.14 10.90 11.58
C ILE A 136 12.91 11.77 11.79
N GLN A 137 13.03 13.06 11.46
CA GLN A 137 11.88 13.96 11.50
C GLN A 137 10.79 13.43 10.57
N ARG A 138 9.59 13.22 11.12
CA ARG A 138 8.34 13.02 10.36
C ARG A 138 7.94 14.30 9.66
N ILE A 139 8.38 15.45 10.17
CA ILE A 139 8.23 16.74 9.52
C ILE A 139 9.57 17.11 8.88
N GLN A 140 9.80 16.65 7.66
CA GLN A 140 10.43 17.55 6.70
C GLN A 140 9.37 18.60 6.36
N PHE A 141 9.78 19.86 6.16
CA PHE A 141 8.86 20.85 5.63
C PHE A 141 8.13 20.23 4.44
N ILE A 142 6.79 20.25 4.49
CA ILE A 142 5.98 20.12 3.30
C ILE A 142 6.32 21.37 2.49
N GLU A 143 7.41 21.33 1.75
CA GLU A 143 7.44 22.03 0.48
C GLU A 143 6.28 21.43 -0.31
N HIS A 144 5.45 22.31 -0.86
CA HIS A 144 4.28 21.97 -1.66
C HIS A 144 4.53 20.66 -2.42
N ASN A 145 3.73 19.66 -2.07
CA ASN A 145 3.53 18.45 -2.87
C ASN A 145 4.75 17.55 -3.11
N ALA A 146 5.69 17.51 -2.17
CA ALA A 146 6.62 16.38 -2.06
C ALA A 146 6.02 15.27 -1.17
N PRO A 147 5.45 14.18 -1.71
CA PRO A 147 4.98 13.09 -0.86
C PRO A 147 6.16 12.24 -0.40
N ALA A 148 6.76 12.53 0.74
CA ALA A 148 7.46 11.49 1.48
C ALA A 148 6.52 10.97 2.56
N THR A 149 5.71 9.97 2.24
CA THR A 149 5.20 9.09 3.28
C THR A 149 6.41 8.36 3.84
N ILE A 150 6.66 8.52 5.14
CA ILE A 150 7.33 7.46 5.89
C ILE A 150 6.62 6.18 5.44
N VAL A 151 7.38 5.17 5.00
CA VAL A 151 6.91 3.82 4.63
C VAL A 151 5.60 3.55 5.36
N ASP A 152 4.48 3.24 4.69
CA ASP A 152 3.17 3.06 5.34
C ASP A 152 3.21 2.11 6.56
N ALA A 153 4.28 1.31 6.63
CA ALA A 153 4.74 0.52 7.76
C ALA A 153 5.19 1.27 9.04
N VAL A 154 5.50 2.57 9.07
CA VAL A 154 6.03 3.24 10.29
C VAL A 154 5.14 4.41 10.69
N GLY A 155 4.48 4.24 11.82
CA GLY A 155 3.55 5.20 12.39
C GLY A 155 4.22 6.32 13.19
N GLY A 156 3.41 7.04 13.96
CA GLY A 156 3.89 8.09 14.85
C GLY A 156 4.70 7.57 16.02
N SER A 157 5.48 8.45 16.64
CA SER A 157 6.12 8.16 17.92
C SER A 157 5.61 9.10 19.01
N THR A 158 5.67 8.67 20.26
CA THR A 158 5.27 9.45 21.44
C THR A 158 6.30 9.33 22.56
N VAL A 159 6.39 10.34 23.42
CA VAL A 159 7.09 10.30 24.71
C VAL A 159 6.09 10.75 25.77
N ASP A 160 5.81 9.89 26.75
CA ASP A 160 4.78 10.07 27.78
C ASP A 160 3.38 10.40 27.21
N GLY A 161 3.09 9.84 26.03
CA GLY A 161 1.83 10.08 25.31
C GLY A 161 1.82 11.35 24.46
N GLU A 162 2.83 12.21 24.57
CA GLU A 162 2.98 13.39 23.72
C GLU A 162 3.59 13.00 22.37
N ALA A 163 2.88 13.34 21.30
CA ALA A 163 3.31 13.07 19.94
C ALA A 163 4.63 13.77 19.61
N GLN A 164 5.57 13.03 19.05
CA GLN A 164 6.84 13.56 18.60
C GLN A 164 6.80 13.83 17.10
N LEU A 165 7.58 14.83 16.68
CA LEU A 165 7.80 15.15 15.28
C LEU A 165 8.83 14.23 14.61
N VAL A 166 9.25 13.17 15.31
CA VAL A 166 10.28 12.22 14.91
C VAL A 166 9.68 10.82 14.96
N ALA A 167 10.06 9.95 14.02
CA ALA A 167 9.87 8.51 14.14
C ALA A 167 11.21 7.91 14.58
N PHE A 168 11.22 7.14 15.67
CA PHE A 168 12.44 6.55 16.21
C PHE A 168 13.04 5.57 15.22
N LYS A 169 14.37 5.54 15.16
CA LYS A 169 15.14 4.59 14.39
C LYS A 169 15.04 3.21 15.06
N PHE A 170 14.72 2.18 14.29
CA PHE A 170 14.70 0.81 14.78
C PHE A 170 15.03 -0.20 13.69
N ALA A 171 15.46 -1.39 14.09
CA ALA A 171 15.50 -2.57 13.23
C ALA A 171 14.88 -3.75 13.96
N LEU A 172 14.28 -4.66 13.20
CA LEU A 172 13.64 -5.87 13.70
C LEU A 172 14.38 -7.08 13.17
N TYR A 173 14.39 -8.11 14.01
CA TYR A 173 15.13 -9.33 13.76
C TYR A 173 14.27 -10.54 14.04
N GLU A 174 14.63 -11.63 13.38
CA GLU A 174 14.10 -12.98 13.50
C GLU A 174 15.26 -13.95 13.79
N GLU A 175 15.05 -14.95 14.65
CA GLU A 175 16.07 -15.98 14.96
C GLU A 175 15.61 -17.39 14.53
N ILE A 176 14.30 -17.58 14.31
CA ILE A 176 13.70 -18.87 13.95
C ILE A 176 12.42 -18.62 13.13
N ASP A 177 12.50 -18.80 11.82
CA ASP A 177 11.32 -19.06 10.99
C ASP A 177 11.30 -20.53 10.53
N THR A 178 10.15 -21.17 10.70
CA THR A 178 9.88 -22.53 10.24
C THR A 178 8.63 -22.64 9.37
N GLU A 179 7.89 -21.53 9.22
CA GLU A 179 6.72 -21.45 8.37
C GLU A 179 7.15 -20.97 6.99
N GLY A 180 6.49 -21.48 5.95
CA GLY A 180 6.76 -21.02 4.59
C GLY A 180 5.90 -19.80 4.25
N PRO A 181 6.31 -18.99 3.26
CA PRO A 181 5.53 -17.81 2.86
C PRO A 181 4.11 -18.12 2.44
N ILE A 182 3.15 -17.26 2.77
CA ILE A 182 1.77 -17.41 2.30
C ILE A 182 1.65 -16.76 0.92
N ILE A 183 1.42 -17.58 -0.11
CA ILE A 183 1.16 -17.09 -1.47
C ILE A 183 -0.32 -16.71 -1.61
N THR A 184 -0.59 -15.49 -2.10
CA THR A 184 -1.94 -15.04 -2.46
C THR A 184 -1.98 -14.51 -3.90
N ASN A 185 -3.19 -14.39 -4.46
CA ASN A 185 -3.44 -13.76 -5.77
C ASN A 185 -2.61 -14.32 -6.95
N ALA A 186 -2.12 -15.56 -6.86
CA ALA A 186 -1.34 -16.19 -7.92
C ALA A 186 -2.21 -16.47 -9.15
N ARG A 187 -1.83 -15.92 -10.31
CA ARG A 187 -2.57 -16.07 -11.57
C ARG A 187 -1.67 -15.94 -12.79
N GLY A 188 -2.00 -16.66 -13.86
CA GLY A 188 -1.39 -16.50 -15.18
C GLY A 188 -2.28 -15.64 -16.10
N THR A 189 -1.72 -14.61 -16.70
CA THR A 189 -2.39 -13.69 -17.64
C THR A 189 -1.66 -13.67 -18.99
N ILE A 190 -2.40 -13.75 -20.08
CA ILE A 190 -1.83 -13.66 -21.43
C ILE A 190 -1.24 -12.26 -21.60
N PHE A 191 0.08 -12.18 -21.79
CA PHE A 191 0.80 -10.93 -21.97
C PHE A 191 1.09 -10.66 -23.45
N GLY A 192 1.29 -11.72 -24.23
CA GLY A 192 1.53 -11.65 -25.67
C GLY A 192 1.21 -12.96 -26.35
N ALA A 193 1.42 -13.00 -27.68
CA ALA A 193 1.10 -14.19 -28.47
C ALA A 193 1.91 -15.43 -28.04
N ASP A 194 3.14 -15.24 -27.56
CA ASP A 194 4.04 -16.31 -27.13
C ASP A 194 4.51 -16.12 -25.67
N THR A 195 3.81 -15.30 -24.89
CA THR A 195 4.24 -14.89 -23.55
C THR A 195 3.08 -14.82 -22.58
N VAL A 196 3.26 -15.37 -21.38
CA VAL A 196 2.32 -15.27 -20.25
C VAL A 196 3.04 -14.63 -19.07
N GLU A 197 2.33 -13.75 -18.38
CA GLU A 197 2.75 -13.22 -17.08
C GLU A 197 2.15 -14.07 -15.97
N VAL A 198 2.96 -14.56 -15.04
CA VAL A 198 2.50 -15.17 -13.79
C VAL A 198 2.73 -14.16 -12.67
N ALA A 199 1.64 -13.61 -12.15
CA ALA A 199 1.64 -12.61 -11.08
C ALA A 199 1.16 -13.21 -9.76
N TYR A 200 1.69 -12.75 -8.62
CA TYR A 200 1.37 -13.25 -7.28
C TYR A 200 1.73 -12.24 -6.18
N ASN A 201 1.21 -12.50 -4.98
CA ASN A 201 1.60 -11.83 -3.75
C ASN A 201 2.14 -12.86 -2.73
N ALA A 202 2.93 -12.39 -1.77
CA ALA A 202 3.46 -13.18 -0.67
C ALA A 202 3.34 -12.41 0.65
N SER A 203 3.36 -13.11 1.78
CA SER A 203 3.23 -12.52 3.12
C SER A 203 4.52 -11.92 3.69
N GLU A 204 5.65 -12.23 3.08
CA GLU A 204 7.02 -11.89 3.50
C GLU A 204 7.94 -11.69 2.27
N LEU A 205 9.22 -11.40 2.50
CA LEU A 205 10.22 -11.27 1.45
C LEU A 205 10.51 -12.64 0.83
N VAL A 206 10.35 -12.76 -0.49
CA VAL A 206 10.47 -14.08 -1.14
C VAL A 206 11.34 -14.08 -2.38
N ASP A 207 12.13 -15.14 -2.52
CA ASP A 207 12.68 -15.60 -3.80
C ASP A 207 11.68 -16.56 -4.45
N ARG A 208 11.74 -16.72 -5.78
CA ARG A 208 10.69 -17.40 -6.53
C ARG A 208 11.23 -18.40 -7.54
N LYS A 209 10.48 -19.47 -7.70
CA LYS A 209 10.68 -20.52 -8.69
C LYS A 209 9.35 -20.85 -9.35
N LEU A 210 9.36 -21.00 -10.67
CA LEU A 210 8.16 -21.38 -11.42
C LEU A 210 8.46 -22.57 -12.30
N SER A 211 7.77 -23.67 -12.07
CA SER A 211 7.75 -24.81 -12.97
C SER A 211 6.43 -24.83 -13.72
N TYR A 212 6.47 -24.94 -15.05
CA TYR A 212 5.28 -24.96 -15.90
C TYR A 212 5.40 -26.04 -16.97
N THR A 213 4.28 -26.65 -17.33
CA THR A 213 4.24 -27.82 -18.21
C THR A 213 3.03 -27.73 -19.13
N PRO A 214 3.21 -27.83 -20.46
CA PRO A 214 2.08 -28.01 -21.36
C PRO A 214 1.31 -29.28 -20.97
N ILE A 215 0.01 -29.14 -20.71
CA ILE A 215 -0.83 -30.24 -20.25
C ILE A 215 -0.79 -31.38 -21.28
N GLY A 216 -0.43 -32.58 -20.81
CA GLY A 216 -0.33 -33.78 -21.65
C GLY A 216 1.02 -33.98 -22.36
N SER A 217 1.95 -33.01 -22.30
CA SER A 217 3.28 -33.17 -22.90
C SER A 217 4.29 -33.92 -22.02
N GLY A 218 4.16 -33.79 -20.70
CA GLY A 218 5.15 -34.27 -19.72
C GLY A 218 6.48 -33.49 -19.70
N ASN A 219 6.63 -32.45 -20.53
CA ASN A 219 7.84 -31.63 -20.60
C ASN A 219 7.74 -30.46 -19.62
N VAL A 220 8.60 -30.47 -18.59
CA VAL A 220 8.63 -29.42 -17.56
C VAL A 220 9.65 -28.35 -17.94
N SER A 221 9.20 -27.12 -18.05
CA SER A 221 10.06 -25.92 -18.06
C SER A 221 10.15 -25.36 -16.65
N THR A 222 11.31 -24.83 -16.27
CA THR A 222 11.53 -24.25 -14.94
C THR A 222 12.29 -22.93 -15.06
N VAL A 223 11.78 -21.91 -14.37
CA VAL A 223 12.54 -20.73 -13.97
C VAL A 223 12.96 -20.97 -12.52
N ASP A 224 14.25 -21.20 -12.29
CA ASP A 224 14.79 -21.50 -10.96
C ASP A 224 14.99 -20.22 -10.12
N TYR A 225 15.20 -20.44 -8.82
CA TYR A 225 15.59 -19.41 -7.87
C TYR A 225 16.81 -18.62 -8.33
N VAL A 226 16.83 -17.36 -7.93
CA VAL A 226 17.94 -16.43 -8.23
C VAL A 226 18.65 -15.95 -6.95
N ASP A 227 18.26 -16.49 -5.79
CA ASP A 227 18.73 -16.10 -4.46
C ASP A 227 18.55 -14.58 -4.23
N ASN A 228 17.39 -14.07 -4.65
CA ASN A 228 17.04 -12.65 -4.57
C ASN A 228 15.61 -12.46 -4.04
N TYR A 229 15.52 -11.92 -2.83
CA TYR A 229 14.29 -11.80 -2.08
C TYR A 229 13.56 -10.49 -2.40
N SER A 230 12.30 -10.59 -2.84
CA SER A 230 11.49 -9.47 -3.29
C SER A 230 10.29 -9.23 -2.37
N ILE A 231 9.90 -7.96 -2.20
CA ILE A 231 8.65 -7.59 -1.54
C ILE A 231 7.49 -7.91 -2.47
N CYS A 232 6.58 -8.78 -2.03
CA CYS A 232 5.39 -9.15 -2.81
C CYS A 232 4.09 -8.92 -2.02
N PHE A 233 4.05 -7.98 -1.06
CA PHE A 233 2.91 -7.83 -0.15
C PHE A 233 1.63 -7.41 -0.86
N GLU A 234 0.53 -8.07 -0.49
CA GLU A 234 -0.80 -7.71 -0.99
C GLU A 234 -1.16 -6.26 -0.67
N GLY A 235 -1.69 -5.54 -1.66
CA GLY A 235 -2.00 -4.11 -1.56
C GLY A 235 -0.80 -3.17 -1.66
N VAL A 236 0.44 -3.70 -1.62
CA VAL A 236 1.68 -2.91 -1.76
C VAL A 236 2.32 -3.18 -3.12
N PHE A 237 2.76 -4.41 -3.37
CA PHE A 237 3.48 -4.78 -4.58
C PHE A 237 3.13 -6.19 -5.02
N THR A 238 2.71 -6.37 -6.27
CA THR A 238 2.45 -7.68 -6.86
C THR A 238 3.69 -8.10 -7.64
N CYS A 239 4.30 -9.21 -7.25
CA CYS A 239 5.43 -9.77 -7.96
C CYS A 239 4.94 -10.49 -9.22
N SER A 240 5.71 -10.41 -10.30
CA SER A 240 5.40 -11.15 -11.51
C SER A 240 6.63 -11.69 -12.22
N MET A 241 6.39 -12.62 -13.14
CA MET A 241 7.39 -13.17 -14.03
C MET A 241 6.79 -13.46 -15.40
N LEU A 242 7.54 -13.10 -16.45
CA LEU A 242 7.20 -13.41 -17.83
C LEU A 242 7.80 -14.77 -18.19
N ILE A 243 6.99 -15.63 -18.81
CA ILE A 243 7.41 -16.92 -19.34
C ILE A 243 7.03 -17.06 -20.81
N ASP A 244 7.90 -17.72 -21.56
CA ASP A 244 7.65 -18.06 -22.96
C ASP A 244 6.77 -19.30 -23.06
N VAL A 245 5.75 -19.22 -23.91
CA VAL A 245 4.75 -20.28 -24.08
C VAL A 245 4.47 -20.53 -25.55
N GLN A 246 4.07 -21.76 -25.87
CA GLN A 246 3.53 -22.11 -27.19
C GLN A 246 2.08 -21.66 -27.25
N ARG A 247 1.65 -21.12 -28.39
CA ARG A 247 0.26 -20.76 -28.66
C ARG A 247 -0.69 -21.94 -28.55
N ASP A 248 -1.96 -21.65 -28.31
CA ASP A 248 -3.08 -22.60 -28.31
C ASP A 248 -2.82 -23.82 -27.41
N THR A 249 -2.21 -23.57 -26.25
CA THR A 249 -1.72 -24.61 -25.35
C THR A 249 -2.10 -24.26 -23.92
N SER A 250 -2.76 -25.19 -23.24
CA SER A 250 -3.02 -25.09 -21.80
C SER A 250 -1.81 -25.57 -21.01
N TYR A 251 -1.45 -24.84 -19.97
CA TYR A 251 -0.35 -25.14 -19.08
C TYR A 251 -0.85 -25.40 -17.66
N ALA A 252 -0.23 -26.37 -16.99
CA ALA A 252 -0.23 -26.44 -15.54
C ALA A 252 1.06 -25.80 -15.02
N TYR A 253 0.99 -25.06 -13.93
CA TYR A 253 2.15 -24.47 -13.28
C TYR A 253 2.15 -24.74 -11.78
N ARG A 254 3.36 -24.73 -11.21
CA ARG A 254 3.66 -24.66 -9.78
C ARG A 254 4.54 -23.46 -9.54
N LEU A 255 4.01 -22.47 -8.85
CA LEU A 255 4.78 -21.36 -8.30
C LEU A 255 5.23 -21.75 -6.90
N THR A 256 6.54 -21.82 -6.69
CA THR A 256 7.15 -22.00 -5.37
C THR A 256 7.82 -20.70 -4.97
N VAL A 257 7.59 -20.25 -3.74
CA VAL A 257 8.29 -19.12 -3.14
C VAL A 257 9.06 -19.61 -1.92
N ARG A 258 10.17 -18.96 -1.64
CA ARG A 258 11.09 -19.31 -0.54
C ARG A 258 11.48 -18.05 0.20
N ASP A 259 11.56 -18.12 1.53
CA ASP A 259 12.09 -17.05 2.40
C ASP A 259 13.62 -17.13 2.56
N SER A 260 14.21 -16.21 3.32
CA SER A 260 15.65 -16.17 3.59
C SER A 260 16.15 -17.35 4.43
N TRP A 261 15.26 -17.96 5.22
CA TRP A 261 15.51 -19.15 6.03
C TRP A 261 15.47 -20.46 5.23
N GLY A 262 14.98 -20.40 3.99
CA GLY A 262 14.84 -21.54 3.10
C GLY A 262 13.53 -22.31 3.24
N ASN A 263 12.56 -21.80 4.01
CA ASN A 263 11.22 -22.36 4.06
C ASN A 263 10.50 -22.08 2.74
N GLU A 264 9.79 -23.08 2.24
CA GLU A 264 9.11 -23.00 0.95
C GLU A 264 7.61 -23.19 1.08
N SER A 265 6.89 -22.42 0.27
CA SER A 265 5.47 -22.64 0.00
C SER A 265 5.24 -22.70 -1.49
N TYR A 266 4.16 -23.37 -1.90
CA TYR A 266 3.82 -23.46 -3.32
C TYR A 266 2.32 -23.36 -3.55
N VAL A 267 1.98 -22.90 -4.75
CA VAL A 267 0.62 -22.92 -5.29
C VAL A 267 0.64 -23.51 -6.69
N ASP A 268 -0.29 -24.42 -6.93
CA ASP A 268 -0.53 -24.99 -8.25
C ASP A 268 -1.65 -24.23 -8.96
N GLY A 269 -1.53 -24.06 -10.26
CA GLY A 269 -2.55 -23.44 -11.08
C GLY A 269 -2.49 -23.86 -12.53
N THR A 270 -3.37 -23.28 -13.32
CA THR A 270 -3.41 -23.47 -14.78
C THR A 270 -3.61 -22.13 -15.47
N PHE A 271 -3.08 -22.00 -16.68
CA PHE A 271 -3.39 -20.90 -17.58
C PHE A 271 -3.43 -21.41 -19.02
N ASP A 272 -4.15 -20.69 -19.87
CA ASP A 272 -4.16 -20.93 -21.31
C ASP A 272 -3.26 -19.90 -21.99
N SER A 273 -2.45 -20.34 -22.94
CA SER A 273 -1.74 -19.43 -23.83
C SER A 273 -2.68 -18.89 -24.91
N TRP A 274 -2.24 -17.85 -25.60
CA TRP A 274 -3.02 -17.20 -26.63
C TRP A 274 -3.47 -18.17 -27.73
N SER A 275 -4.77 -18.15 -28.09
CA SER A 275 -5.38 -18.95 -29.16
C SER A 275 -6.12 -18.07 -30.16
N SER A 276 -6.02 -18.37 -31.46
CA SER A 276 -6.74 -17.67 -32.52
C SER A 276 -8.26 -17.94 -32.55
N THR A 277 -8.72 -18.92 -31.76
CA THR A 277 -10.13 -19.35 -31.63
C THR A 277 -10.76 -18.98 -30.29
N ALA A 278 -10.02 -18.32 -29.40
CA ALA A 278 -10.62 -17.71 -28.21
C ALA A 278 -11.72 -16.75 -28.69
N PRO A 279 -12.96 -16.83 -28.15
CA PRO A 279 -14.01 -15.91 -28.55
C PRO A 279 -13.48 -14.49 -28.33
N THR A 280 -13.61 -13.65 -29.35
CA THR A 280 -13.64 -12.20 -29.14
C THR A 280 -14.57 -11.96 -27.94
N PRO A 281 -14.11 -11.25 -26.88
CA PRO A 281 -14.93 -11.05 -25.70
C PRO A 281 -16.31 -10.53 -26.14
N SER A 282 -17.37 -11.20 -25.66
CA SER A 282 -18.74 -10.81 -25.97
C SER A 282 -19.10 -9.59 -25.13
N ASP A 283 -19.34 -8.51 -25.85
CA ASP A 283 -19.66 -7.12 -25.50
C ASP A 283 -20.97 -6.93 -24.67
N ASP A 284 -21.37 -7.89 -23.84
CA ASP A 284 -22.68 -7.87 -23.13
C ASP A 284 -22.65 -8.41 -21.69
N SER A 285 -21.47 -8.61 -21.11
CA SER A 285 -21.28 -8.61 -19.65
C SER A 285 -20.94 -7.17 -19.24
N PRO A 286 -21.31 -6.62 -18.08
CA PRO A 286 -20.72 -5.37 -17.62
C PRO A 286 -19.22 -5.62 -17.47
N GLU A 287 -18.46 -5.21 -18.48
CA GLU A 287 -17.04 -5.48 -18.61
C GLU A 287 -16.33 -4.84 -17.42
N ALA A 288 -15.64 -5.66 -16.62
CA ALA A 288 -14.42 -5.18 -16.01
C ALA A 288 -13.51 -4.83 -17.18
N SER A 289 -13.18 -3.55 -17.32
CA SER A 289 -12.40 -3.02 -18.44
C SER A 289 -11.13 -3.86 -18.63
N THR A 290 -11.02 -4.51 -19.80
CA THR A 290 -9.85 -5.34 -20.16
C THR A 290 -8.74 -4.56 -20.81
N ASP A 291 -8.95 -3.26 -21.05
CA ASP A 291 -7.90 -2.38 -21.55
C ASP A 291 -6.76 -2.30 -20.52
N PRO A 292 -5.49 -2.43 -20.94
CA PRO A 292 -4.36 -2.27 -20.04
C PRO A 292 -4.36 -0.85 -19.48
N LEU A 293 -4.01 -0.70 -18.21
CA LEU A 293 -3.75 0.63 -17.66
C LEU A 293 -2.51 1.19 -18.35
N VAL A 294 -2.58 2.43 -18.82
CA VAL A 294 -1.49 3.07 -19.56
C VAL A 294 -0.88 4.17 -18.70
N ILE A 295 0.41 4.06 -18.42
CA ILE A 295 1.22 5.16 -17.89
C ILE A 295 1.75 5.98 -19.08
N SER A 296 1.60 7.29 -19.00
CA SER A 296 2.09 8.24 -20.01
C SER A 296 2.73 9.46 -19.36
N ASN A 297 3.46 10.26 -20.15
CA ASN A 297 4.14 11.48 -19.71
C ASN A 297 5.04 11.32 -18.47
N ALA A 298 5.53 10.10 -18.21
CA ALA A 298 6.38 9.80 -17.08
C ALA A 298 7.77 10.42 -17.24
N HIS A 299 8.16 11.30 -16.32
CA HIS A 299 9.47 11.95 -16.34
C HIS A 299 9.91 12.46 -14.96
N VAL A 300 11.21 12.69 -14.80
CA VAL A 300 11.78 13.37 -13.63
C VAL A 300 11.50 14.87 -13.76
N ALA A 301 10.68 15.40 -12.86
CA ALA A 301 10.35 16.82 -12.78
C ALA A 301 11.47 17.62 -12.10
N SER A 302 12.05 17.10 -11.02
CA SER A 302 13.23 17.69 -10.38
C SER A 302 14.09 16.65 -9.66
N VAL A 303 15.37 16.95 -9.48
CA VAL A 303 16.30 16.12 -8.71
C VAL A 303 17.23 17.02 -7.90
N THR A 304 17.40 16.67 -6.63
CA THR A 304 18.37 17.32 -5.73
C THR A 304 19.44 16.31 -5.34
N TYR A 305 20.36 16.72 -4.45
CA TYR A 305 21.37 15.80 -3.92
C TYR A 305 20.77 14.72 -3.00
N SER A 306 19.52 14.88 -2.55
CA SER A 306 18.88 13.92 -1.63
C SER A 306 17.44 13.54 -1.97
N SER A 307 16.88 14.10 -3.04
CA SER A 307 15.49 13.92 -3.46
C SER A 307 15.37 13.75 -4.96
N VAL A 308 14.36 13.01 -5.39
CA VAL A 308 13.86 13.04 -6.77
C VAL A 308 12.36 13.28 -6.74
N TYR A 309 11.86 14.03 -7.71
CA TYR A 309 10.45 14.30 -7.93
C TYR A 309 10.06 13.83 -9.34
N ILE A 310 9.07 12.95 -9.42
CA ILE A 310 8.66 12.28 -10.66
C ILE A 310 7.16 12.45 -10.84
N THR A 311 6.78 12.77 -12.07
CA THR A 311 5.37 12.97 -12.46
C THR A 311 5.00 12.06 -13.62
N TRP A 312 3.76 11.58 -13.64
CA TRP A 312 3.20 10.79 -14.75
C TRP A 312 1.68 10.89 -14.78
N ASP A 313 1.09 10.48 -15.91
CA ASP A 313 -0.35 10.41 -16.10
C ASP A 313 -0.80 8.96 -16.29
N THR A 314 -2.04 8.67 -15.92
CA THR A 314 -2.75 7.43 -16.28
C THR A 314 -3.99 7.73 -17.11
N ASP A 315 -4.37 6.78 -17.96
CA ASP A 315 -5.58 6.86 -18.79
C ASP A 315 -6.88 6.61 -18.01
N ARG A 316 -6.79 6.03 -16.81
CA ARG A 316 -7.88 5.83 -15.85
C ARG A 316 -7.43 6.21 -14.44
N ALA A 317 -8.40 6.53 -13.57
CA ALA A 317 -8.08 6.86 -12.20
C ALA A 317 -7.42 5.68 -11.48
N ALA A 318 -6.20 5.90 -11.01
CA ALA A 318 -5.36 4.89 -10.40
C ALA A 318 -4.69 5.45 -9.14
N ASN A 319 -4.30 4.59 -8.21
CA ASN A 319 -3.37 4.95 -7.15
C ASN A 319 -1.93 5.01 -7.71
N SER A 320 -0.98 5.39 -6.86
CA SER A 320 0.41 5.56 -7.27
C SER A 320 1.41 5.03 -6.26
N ALA A 321 2.48 4.43 -6.77
CA ALA A 321 3.64 4.01 -5.99
C ALA A 321 4.92 4.28 -6.79
N MET A 322 6.00 4.65 -6.09
CA MET A 322 7.32 4.90 -6.65
C MET A 322 8.37 4.26 -5.76
N VAL A 323 9.17 3.37 -6.34
CA VAL A 323 10.31 2.71 -5.69
C VAL A 323 11.59 3.21 -6.34
N ILE A 324 12.58 3.62 -5.54
CA ILE A 324 13.92 3.95 -6.02
C ILE A 324 14.87 2.80 -5.66
N SER A 325 15.63 2.32 -6.63
CA SER A 325 16.64 1.30 -6.48
C SER A 325 17.99 1.67 -7.09
N LEU A 326 19.06 1.00 -6.63
CA LEU A 326 20.40 1.12 -7.20
C LEU A 326 20.63 0.24 -8.45
N ASP A 327 19.65 -0.61 -8.79
CA ASP A 327 19.70 -1.55 -9.89
C ASP A 327 18.40 -1.53 -10.72
N PRO A 328 18.46 -1.88 -12.01
CA PRO A 328 17.31 -1.83 -12.92
C PRO A 328 16.22 -2.85 -12.58
N SER A 329 16.52 -3.87 -11.78
CA SER A 329 15.56 -4.89 -11.37
C SER A 329 14.72 -4.49 -10.14
N GLY A 330 15.01 -3.35 -9.50
CA GLY A 330 14.24 -2.88 -8.34
C GLY A 330 14.60 -3.57 -7.03
N THR A 331 15.80 -4.16 -6.91
CA THR A 331 16.14 -5.13 -5.85
C THR A 331 16.89 -4.50 -4.67
N GLN A 332 17.70 -3.49 -4.92
CA GLN A 332 18.41 -2.68 -3.93
C GLN A 332 17.65 -1.39 -3.68
N ILE A 333 16.52 -1.52 -2.98
CA ILE A 333 15.62 -0.40 -2.71
C ILE A 333 16.27 0.57 -1.71
N VAL A 334 16.24 1.85 -2.02
CA VAL A 334 16.70 2.93 -1.14
C VAL A 334 15.57 3.86 -0.69
N ALA A 335 14.48 3.93 -1.46
CA ALA A 335 13.27 4.68 -1.09
C ALA A 335 12.02 4.05 -1.69
N ASN A 336 10.89 4.20 -1.01
CA ASN A 336 9.58 3.79 -1.47
C ASN A 336 8.53 4.82 -1.02
N VAL A 337 7.66 5.23 -1.94
CA VAL A 337 6.65 6.26 -1.76
C VAL A 337 5.34 5.79 -2.36
N THR A 338 4.22 6.03 -1.69
CA THR A 338 2.87 5.63 -2.13
C THR A 338 1.87 6.78 -1.95
N ASP A 339 0.91 6.90 -2.87
CA ASP A 339 -0.32 7.68 -2.72
C ASP A 339 -1.52 6.78 -3.07
N GLY A 340 -2.38 6.52 -2.10
CA GLY A 340 -3.58 5.69 -2.25
C GLY A 340 -4.75 6.37 -2.98
N THR A 341 -4.60 7.62 -3.40
CA THR A 341 -5.65 8.37 -4.09
C THR A 341 -5.83 7.88 -5.51
N TYR A 342 -7.06 7.53 -5.89
CA TYR A 342 -7.40 7.18 -7.27
C TYR A 342 -7.59 8.42 -8.14
N GLU A 343 -6.60 8.69 -8.98
CA GLU A 343 -6.51 9.89 -9.79
C GLU A 343 -5.80 9.68 -11.15
N LEU A 344 -5.80 10.69 -12.01
CA LEU A 344 -5.25 10.59 -13.37
C LEU A 344 -3.85 11.18 -13.49
N VAL A 345 -3.50 12.10 -12.61
CA VAL A 345 -2.24 12.83 -12.65
C VAL A 345 -1.52 12.58 -11.34
N HIS A 346 -0.30 12.10 -11.45
CA HIS A 346 0.48 11.57 -10.34
C HIS A 346 1.77 12.34 -10.21
N ALA A 347 2.14 12.63 -8.96
CA ALA A 347 3.40 13.28 -8.66
C ALA A 347 3.92 12.73 -7.33
N LEU A 348 5.06 12.04 -7.35
CA LEU A 348 5.71 11.50 -6.16
C LEU A 348 7.14 12.04 -5.96
N SER A 349 7.50 12.35 -4.72
CA SER A 349 8.84 12.82 -4.33
C SER A 349 9.44 11.91 -3.29
N THR A 350 10.72 11.59 -3.35
CA THR A 350 11.34 10.82 -2.27
C THR A 350 11.62 11.61 -1.00
N GLY A 351 11.40 12.93 -0.97
CA GLY A 351 11.87 13.77 0.14
C GLY A 351 13.37 13.61 0.32
N ARG A 352 13.88 13.25 1.50
CA ARG A 352 15.29 12.85 1.68
C ARG A 352 15.50 11.33 1.56
N GLY A 353 15.20 10.76 0.40
CA GLY A 353 15.25 9.32 0.16
C GLY A 353 16.43 8.81 -0.67
N ILE A 354 17.30 9.68 -1.19
CA ILE A 354 18.47 9.27 -1.99
C ILE A 354 19.75 9.99 -1.51
N THR A 355 20.91 9.52 -1.97
CA THR A 355 22.21 10.14 -1.68
C THR A 355 22.79 10.81 -2.92
N ALA A 356 23.70 11.77 -2.70
CA ALA A 356 24.28 12.61 -3.75
C ALA A 356 25.23 11.83 -4.68
N ASN A 357 25.32 12.24 -5.94
CA ASN A 357 26.21 11.67 -6.95
C ASN A 357 26.07 10.15 -7.17
N ALA A 358 24.84 9.64 -7.19
CA ALA A 358 24.55 8.23 -7.44
C ALA A 358 23.52 8.09 -8.56
N ASP A 359 23.66 7.02 -9.36
CA ASP A 359 22.71 6.62 -10.38
C ASP A 359 21.63 5.74 -9.76
N TYR A 360 20.38 5.98 -10.16
CA TYR A 360 19.20 5.35 -9.60
C TYR A 360 18.19 4.98 -10.67
N TYR A 361 17.39 3.97 -10.37
CA TYR A 361 16.23 3.55 -11.13
C TYR A 361 14.97 3.84 -10.30
N ALA A 362 14.06 4.63 -10.85
CA ALA A 362 12.74 4.85 -10.30
C ALA A 362 11.72 3.95 -11.01
N THR A 363 11.17 2.99 -10.30
CA THR A 363 10.03 2.20 -10.78
C THR A 363 8.75 2.85 -10.27
N ILE A 364 8.03 3.50 -11.18
CA ILE A 364 6.68 3.99 -10.91
C ILE A 364 5.66 2.91 -11.25
N SER A 365 4.62 2.79 -10.43
CA SER A 365 3.50 1.90 -10.69
C SER A 365 2.18 2.55 -10.29
N SER A 366 1.12 2.18 -11.00
CA SER A 366 -0.24 2.65 -10.72
C SER A 366 -1.21 1.48 -10.80
N ARG A 367 -2.24 1.48 -9.94
CA ARG A 367 -3.31 0.48 -9.92
C ARG A 367 -4.68 1.16 -9.96
N ASP A 368 -5.54 0.76 -10.88
CA ASP A 368 -6.92 1.29 -10.96
C ASP A 368 -7.88 0.63 -9.95
N GLU A 369 -9.09 1.16 -9.84
CA GLU A 369 -10.11 0.65 -8.89
C GLU A 369 -10.54 -0.80 -9.18
N SER A 370 -10.27 -1.29 -10.40
CA SER A 370 -10.51 -2.67 -10.82
C SER A 370 -9.33 -3.60 -10.52
N GLY A 371 -8.21 -3.06 -10.01
CA GLY A 371 -7.00 -3.81 -9.67
C GLY A 371 -6.07 -4.07 -10.85
N VAL A 372 -6.26 -3.41 -12.01
CA VAL A 372 -5.34 -3.46 -13.15
C VAL A 372 -4.13 -2.58 -12.83
N VAL A 373 -2.93 -3.09 -13.10
CA VAL A 373 -1.66 -2.44 -12.74
C VAL A 373 -0.88 -2.07 -14.00
N ALA A 374 -0.20 -0.93 -13.96
CA ALA A 374 0.81 -0.52 -14.93
C ALA A 374 2.10 -0.14 -14.21
N SER A 375 3.25 -0.26 -14.86
CA SER A 375 4.54 0.14 -14.29
C SER A 375 5.52 0.61 -15.36
N GLN A 376 6.40 1.53 -14.99
CA GLN A 376 7.46 2.05 -15.86
C GLN A 376 8.72 2.33 -15.05
N VAL A 377 9.89 2.10 -15.65
CA VAL A 377 11.20 2.40 -15.05
C VAL A 377 11.79 3.65 -15.68
N ILE A 378 12.29 4.56 -14.84
CA ILE A 378 12.95 5.81 -15.21
C ILE A 378 14.34 5.83 -14.61
N LEU A 379 15.37 6.04 -15.42
CA LEU A 379 16.75 6.20 -14.96
C LEU A 379 17.04 7.67 -14.65
N PHE A 380 17.72 7.93 -13.54
CA PHE A 380 18.18 9.28 -13.19
C PHE A 380 19.46 9.27 -12.33
N THR A 381 20.14 10.42 -12.28
CA THR A 381 21.33 10.62 -11.44
C THR A 381 21.05 11.71 -10.42
N SER A 382 21.37 11.49 -9.15
CA SER A 382 21.17 12.48 -8.10
C SER A 382 22.15 13.64 -8.21
N GLY A 383 21.72 14.81 -7.71
CA GLY A 383 22.54 16.03 -7.74
C GLY A 383 23.81 15.92 -6.87
N SER A 384 24.77 16.81 -7.12
CA SER A 384 25.99 16.91 -6.33
C SER A 384 25.79 17.70 -5.03
N TYR A 385 26.53 17.32 -3.99
CA TYR A 385 26.62 18.10 -2.75
C TYR A 385 27.62 19.24 -2.91
N THR A 386 27.15 20.48 -3.10
CA THR A 386 28.01 21.68 -3.06
C THR A 386 28.13 22.16 -1.61
N THR A 387 29.36 22.36 -1.13
CA THR A 387 29.65 22.82 0.24
C THR A 387 29.05 24.22 0.48
N PRO A 388 28.61 24.59 1.71
CA PRO A 388 27.71 25.74 1.96
C PRO A 388 28.25 27.18 1.74
N SER A 389 29.18 27.42 0.81
CA SER A 389 29.75 28.77 0.60
C SER A 389 29.35 29.46 -0.71
N GLU A 390 28.50 28.86 -1.54
CA GLU A 390 28.09 29.47 -2.83
C GLU A 390 26.59 29.35 -3.11
N GLN A 391 25.78 29.13 -2.06
CA GLN A 391 24.35 29.31 -2.16
C GLN A 391 24.05 30.75 -1.73
N THR A 392 23.71 31.61 -2.69
CA THR A 392 22.97 32.83 -2.39
C THR A 392 21.69 32.39 -1.70
N GLU A 393 21.70 32.48 -0.37
CA GLU A 393 20.55 32.27 0.49
C GLU A 393 19.53 33.35 0.09
N ASP A 394 18.54 32.97 -0.72
CA ASP A 394 17.33 33.77 -0.78
C ASP A 394 16.70 33.72 0.62
N SER A 395 16.20 34.86 1.08
CA SER A 395 15.93 35.10 2.49
C SER A 395 14.99 34.02 3.08
N PRO A 396 15.22 33.56 4.32
CA PRO A 396 14.34 32.59 4.96
C PRO A 396 12.94 33.19 5.09
N VAL A 397 12.00 32.68 4.30
CA VAL A 397 10.58 33.01 4.45
C VAL A 397 10.16 32.51 5.82
N THR A 398 9.74 33.44 6.68
CA THR A 398 9.24 33.14 8.02
C THR A 398 7.98 32.28 7.88
N PRO A 399 7.89 31.08 8.48
CA PRO A 399 6.72 30.23 8.31
C PRO A 399 5.53 30.82 9.07
N VAL A 400 4.60 31.40 8.32
CA VAL A 400 3.25 31.70 8.80
C VAL A 400 2.53 30.36 8.93
N THR A 401 2.03 30.06 10.12
CA THR A 401 1.20 28.88 10.40
C THR A 401 -0.08 28.99 9.56
N ALA A 402 -0.19 28.20 8.49
CA ALA A 402 -1.32 28.25 7.59
C ALA A 402 -2.39 27.21 7.96
N PRO A 403 -3.69 27.57 7.87
CA PRO A 403 -4.79 26.62 8.05
C PRO A 403 -4.75 25.54 6.97
N ALA A 404 -5.10 24.30 7.33
CA ALA A 404 -5.25 23.20 6.39
C ALA A 404 -6.15 23.61 5.22
N THR A 405 -5.63 23.54 3.99
CA THR A 405 -6.37 23.85 2.76
C THR A 405 -7.59 22.93 2.69
N THR A 406 -8.79 23.50 2.60
CA THR A 406 -10.04 22.72 2.56
C THR A 406 -10.63 22.77 1.16
N LEU A 407 -10.96 21.59 0.62
CA LEU A 407 -11.79 21.44 -0.56
C LEU A 407 -13.25 21.34 -0.11
N GLN A 408 -14.11 22.20 -0.64
CA GLN A 408 -15.54 22.19 -0.37
C GLN A 408 -16.29 21.95 -1.68
N ALA A 409 -17.05 20.86 -1.73
CA ALA A 409 -17.96 20.58 -2.82
C ALA A 409 -19.40 20.53 -2.29
N SER A 410 -20.33 21.17 -3.01
CA SER A 410 -21.74 21.18 -2.66
C SER A 410 -22.61 20.93 -3.89
N VAL A 411 -23.72 20.22 -3.71
CA VAL A 411 -24.68 19.92 -4.78
C VAL A 411 -25.91 20.79 -4.61
N SER A 412 -26.28 21.53 -5.66
CA SER A 412 -27.57 22.22 -5.67
C SER A 412 -28.68 21.21 -6.00
N GLN A 413 -29.65 21.06 -5.10
CA GLN A 413 -30.68 20.04 -5.23
C GLN A 413 -31.55 20.27 -6.48
N GLY A 414 -31.61 19.25 -7.35
CA GLY A 414 -32.64 19.11 -8.39
C GLY A 414 -32.19 19.23 -9.85
N GLN A 415 -30.91 19.56 -10.16
CA GLN A 415 -30.50 19.86 -11.55
C GLN A 415 -29.22 19.17 -12.05
N GLY A 416 -28.59 18.28 -11.29
CA GLY A 416 -27.32 17.65 -11.75
C GLY A 416 -26.18 18.67 -11.82
N SER A 417 -26.16 19.61 -10.87
CA SER A 417 -25.17 20.68 -10.78
C SER A 417 -24.46 20.65 -9.42
N ALA A 418 -23.13 20.83 -9.45
CA ALA A 418 -22.28 20.90 -8.28
C ALA A 418 -21.43 22.17 -8.33
N THR A 419 -21.30 22.85 -7.19
CA THR A 419 -20.36 23.95 -7.01
C THR A 419 -19.17 23.40 -6.26
N ILE A 420 -18.00 23.49 -6.89
CA ILE A 420 -16.71 23.10 -6.34
C ILE A 420 -15.99 24.39 -5.95
N SER A 421 -15.43 24.43 -4.74
CA SER A 421 -14.66 25.57 -4.24
C SER A 421 -13.49 25.08 -3.40
N TRP A 422 -12.36 25.76 -3.50
CA TRP A 422 -11.15 25.41 -2.78
C TRP A 422 -10.51 26.65 -2.17
N VAL A 423 -9.68 26.42 -1.16
CA VAL A 423 -8.78 27.44 -0.64
C VAL A 423 -7.48 27.35 -1.46
N PRO A 424 -6.89 28.48 -1.92
CA PRO A 424 -5.59 28.43 -2.58
C PRO A 424 -4.50 27.91 -1.62
N PRO A 425 -3.43 27.29 -2.15
CA PRO A 425 -2.32 26.80 -1.34
C PRO A 425 -1.67 27.94 -0.54
N ALA A 426 -1.16 27.64 0.65
CA ALA A 426 -0.45 28.63 1.46
C ALA A 426 0.89 29.00 0.82
N GLY A 427 1.04 30.25 0.35
CA GLY A 427 2.23 30.70 -0.36
C GLY A 427 1.86 31.50 -1.61
N GLU A 428 2.62 31.29 -2.69
CA GLU A 428 2.28 31.83 -4.01
C GLU A 428 1.22 30.96 -4.68
N GLU A 429 0.29 31.61 -5.38
CA GLU A 429 -0.74 30.94 -6.14
C GLU A 429 -0.12 30.31 -7.41
N PRO A 430 -0.51 29.07 -7.79
CA PRO A 430 0.06 28.41 -8.96
C PRO A 430 -0.07 29.27 -10.22
N SER A 431 1.04 29.54 -10.88
CA SER A 431 1.10 30.51 -11.99
C SER A 431 0.31 30.04 -13.22
N GLY A 432 0.17 28.73 -13.42
CA GLY A 432 -0.63 28.09 -14.46
C GLY A 432 -2.12 27.98 -14.13
N GLY A 433 -2.53 28.30 -12.90
CA GLY A 433 -3.91 28.19 -12.43
C GLY A 433 -4.24 26.81 -11.88
N TYR A 434 -5.46 26.31 -12.13
CA TYR A 434 -5.95 25.07 -11.54
C TYR A 434 -6.59 24.15 -12.58
N ARG A 435 -6.37 22.84 -12.40
CA ARG A 435 -7.11 21.76 -13.07
C ARG A 435 -8.02 21.06 -12.07
N ILE A 436 -9.26 20.81 -12.45
CA ILE A 436 -10.28 20.15 -11.64
C ILE A 436 -10.75 18.93 -12.40
N ASP A 437 -10.52 17.74 -11.86
CA ASP A 437 -10.98 16.49 -12.44
C ASP A 437 -12.16 15.93 -11.63
N ILE A 438 -13.19 15.48 -12.34
CA ILE A 438 -14.39 14.87 -11.80
C ILE A 438 -14.43 13.43 -12.29
N ILE A 439 -14.34 12.50 -11.36
CA ILE A 439 -14.18 11.08 -11.61
C ILE A 439 -15.44 10.38 -11.08
N ASP A 440 -16.02 9.46 -11.86
CA ASP A 440 -17.17 8.67 -11.38
C ASP A 440 -16.73 7.56 -10.39
N ALA A 441 -17.70 6.87 -9.81
CA ALA A 441 -17.45 5.75 -8.90
C ALA A 441 -16.90 4.48 -9.58
N GLN A 442 -16.62 4.52 -10.88
CA GLN A 442 -15.96 3.45 -11.63
C GLN A 442 -14.51 3.85 -12.00
N GLY A 443 -14.05 5.04 -11.60
CA GLY A 443 -12.71 5.54 -11.91
C GLY A 443 -12.58 6.21 -13.27
N ASN A 444 -13.68 6.47 -13.99
CA ASN A 444 -13.63 7.14 -15.29
C ASN A 444 -13.64 8.66 -15.11
N LEU A 445 -12.84 9.35 -15.93
CA LEU A 445 -12.92 10.81 -16.04
C LEU A 445 -14.24 11.22 -16.69
N VAL A 446 -15.05 11.95 -15.94
CA VAL A 446 -16.34 12.50 -16.39
C VAL A 446 -16.15 13.87 -17.00
N GLU A 447 -15.37 14.72 -16.34
CA GLU A 447 -15.09 16.08 -16.79
C GLU A 447 -13.76 16.59 -16.23
N THR A 448 -13.02 17.32 -17.05
CA THR A 448 -11.88 18.15 -16.62
C THR A 448 -12.20 19.62 -16.85
N ARG A 449 -11.94 20.45 -15.85
CA ARG A 449 -12.00 21.91 -15.94
C ARG A 449 -10.62 22.50 -15.71
N ILE A 450 -10.19 23.41 -16.58
CA ILE A 450 -8.98 24.22 -16.37
C ILE A 450 -9.42 25.66 -16.15
N VAL A 451 -8.92 26.29 -15.09
CA VAL A 451 -9.21 27.68 -14.74
C VAL A 451 -7.92 28.44 -14.45
N PRO A 452 -7.86 29.75 -14.77
CA PRO A 452 -6.65 30.54 -14.52
C PRO A 452 -6.46 30.80 -13.02
N ALA A 453 -5.23 31.20 -12.67
CA ALA A 453 -4.90 31.73 -11.35
C ALA A 453 -5.87 32.87 -10.96
N GLY A 454 -6.21 32.93 -9.68
CA GLY A 454 -7.23 33.81 -9.09
C GLY A 454 -8.64 33.21 -9.08
N THR A 455 -8.83 32.02 -9.65
CA THR A 455 -10.13 31.32 -9.65
C THR A 455 -10.15 30.25 -8.56
N HIS A 456 -11.09 30.34 -7.62
CA HIS A 456 -11.21 29.41 -6.48
C HIS A 456 -12.56 28.71 -6.38
N SER A 457 -13.41 28.85 -7.40
CA SER A 457 -14.70 28.15 -7.47
C SER A 457 -15.16 27.96 -8.91
N VAL A 458 -15.81 26.83 -9.15
CA VAL A 458 -16.38 26.44 -10.45
C VAL A 458 -17.74 25.78 -10.23
N ASP A 459 -18.70 26.19 -11.07
CA ASP A 459 -19.96 25.47 -11.23
C ASP A 459 -19.82 24.41 -12.34
N VAL A 460 -20.22 23.20 -12.01
CA VAL A 460 -20.31 22.03 -12.89
C VAL A 460 -21.78 21.71 -13.09
N THR A 461 -22.19 21.48 -14.32
CA THR A 461 -23.59 21.22 -14.68
C THR A 461 -23.71 20.03 -15.61
N GLY A 462 -24.80 19.28 -15.51
CA GLY A 462 -25.06 18.15 -16.41
C GLY A 462 -24.52 16.82 -15.90
N LEU A 463 -24.12 16.73 -14.63
CA LEU A 463 -23.75 15.48 -14.01
C LEU A 463 -24.96 14.54 -13.94
N ALA A 464 -24.76 13.30 -14.33
CA ALA A 464 -25.75 12.25 -14.17
C ALA A 464 -25.97 11.93 -12.68
N GLY A 465 -27.01 11.18 -12.37
CA GLY A 465 -27.23 10.73 -10.99
C GLY A 465 -26.22 9.63 -10.62
N GLY A 466 -25.37 9.89 -9.64
CA GLY A 466 -24.27 9.00 -9.24
C GLY A 466 -23.39 9.59 -8.16
N GLU A 467 -22.41 8.81 -7.73
CA GLU A 467 -21.32 9.24 -6.85
C GLU A 467 -20.12 9.67 -7.69
N TYR A 468 -19.47 10.76 -7.28
CA TYR A 468 -18.33 11.34 -7.95
C TYR A 468 -17.24 11.70 -6.94
N ARG A 469 -15.99 11.67 -7.39
CA ARG A 469 -14.81 12.17 -6.69
C ARG A 469 -14.27 13.38 -7.45
N VAL A 470 -13.95 14.43 -6.71
CA VAL A 470 -13.39 15.67 -7.25
C VAL A 470 -11.99 15.87 -6.70
N ILE A 471 -11.08 16.17 -7.61
CA ILE A 471 -9.67 16.44 -7.31
C ILE A 471 -9.31 17.77 -7.93
N VAL A 472 -8.60 18.61 -7.18
CA VAL A 472 -8.11 19.92 -7.65
C VAL A 472 -6.59 19.91 -7.62
N TYR A 473 -6.00 20.24 -8.76
CA TYR A 473 -4.58 20.40 -8.97
C TYR A 473 -4.24 21.87 -9.19
N GLY A 474 -3.13 22.33 -8.64
CA GLY A 474 -2.45 23.55 -9.04
C GLY A 474 -1.47 23.24 -10.16
N ASP A 475 -1.39 24.12 -11.16
CA ASP A 475 -0.43 24.03 -12.25
C ASP A 475 0.70 25.03 -12.01
N GLU A 476 1.91 24.53 -11.71
CA GLU A 476 3.11 25.36 -11.64
C GLU A 476 4.08 24.92 -12.74
N ALA A 477 4.27 25.79 -13.74
CA ALA A 477 5.14 25.53 -14.89
C ALA A 477 4.86 24.21 -15.64
N GLY A 478 3.60 23.75 -15.67
CA GLY A 478 3.17 22.50 -16.32
C GLY A 478 3.20 21.27 -15.41
N ILE A 479 3.65 21.42 -14.16
CA ILE A 479 3.60 20.38 -13.13
C ILE A 479 2.28 20.53 -12.39
N LEU A 480 1.46 19.49 -12.44
CA LEU A 480 0.16 19.44 -11.79
C LEU A 480 0.27 18.76 -10.43
N GLU A 481 -0.08 19.49 -9.39
CA GLU A 481 0.05 19.01 -8.02
C GLU A 481 -1.26 19.19 -7.26
N LYS A 482 -1.67 18.14 -6.54
CA LYS A 482 -2.92 18.14 -5.77
C LYS A 482 -2.85 19.15 -4.63
N ILE A 483 -3.79 20.11 -4.58
CA ILE A 483 -3.76 21.19 -3.57
C ILE A 483 -4.61 20.89 -2.32
N ALA A 484 -5.43 19.84 -2.36
CA ALA A 484 -6.31 19.43 -1.28
C ALA A 484 -6.70 17.96 -1.40
N ALA A 485 -7.09 17.35 -0.27
CA ALA A 485 -7.66 16.01 -0.27
C ALA A 485 -8.90 15.92 -1.18
N PRO A 486 -9.14 14.79 -1.88
CA PRO A 486 -10.30 14.62 -2.75
C PRO A 486 -11.63 14.82 -2.02
N ALA A 487 -12.61 15.41 -2.70
CA ALA A 487 -13.97 15.57 -2.19
C ALA A 487 -14.95 14.59 -2.87
N ALA A 488 -15.85 14.01 -2.09
CA ALA A 488 -16.93 13.16 -2.62
C ALA A 488 -18.21 13.98 -2.87
N ILE A 489 -18.89 13.71 -3.99
CA ILE A 489 -20.12 14.37 -4.40
C ILE A 489 -21.16 13.31 -4.79
N SER A 490 -22.34 13.36 -4.16
CA SER A 490 -23.49 12.52 -4.53
C SER A 490 -24.54 13.34 -5.26
N VAL A 491 -24.78 13.02 -6.54
CA VAL A 491 -25.83 13.65 -7.35
C VAL A 491 -27.05 12.74 -7.37
N GLY A 492 -28.16 13.22 -6.81
CA GLY A 492 -29.42 12.47 -6.78
C GLY A 492 -29.90 12.10 -8.19
N LYS A 493 -30.30 10.84 -8.39
CA LYS A 493 -30.94 10.40 -9.63
C LYS A 493 -32.18 11.26 -9.90
N LYS A 494 -32.29 11.87 -11.08
CA LYS A 494 -33.53 12.50 -11.54
C LYS A 494 -34.66 11.48 -11.34
N ALA A 495 -35.67 11.84 -10.56
CA ALA A 495 -36.87 11.04 -10.48
C ALA A 495 -37.40 10.88 -11.90
N GLY A 496 -37.29 9.68 -12.47
CA GLY A 496 -37.89 9.37 -13.75
C GLY A 496 -39.39 9.70 -13.70
N PRO A 497 -40.07 9.88 -14.85
CA PRO A 497 -41.51 9.92 -14.86
C PRO A 497 -42.00 8.70 -14.08
N ILE A 498 -42.81 8.93 -13.05
CA ILE A 498 -43.37 7.88 -12.19
C ILE A 498 -43.89 6.80 -13.14
N ASP A 499 -43.29 5.61 -13.08
CA ASP A 499 -43.75 4.48 -13.86
C ASP A 499 -45.11 4.06 -13.28
N THR A 500 -46.15 4.71 -13.80
CA THR A 500 -47.55 4.44 -13.44
C THR A 500 -47.88 2.94 -13.58
N TYR A 501 -47.10 2.18 -14.34
CA TYR A 501 -47.27 0.74 -14.52
C TYR A 501 -46.97 -0.08 -13.24
N GLU A 502 -45.99 0.32 -12.43
CA GLU A 502 -45.69 -0.34 -11.14
C GLU A 502 -46.68 0.04 -10.03
N LEU A 503 -47.23 1.26 -10.07
CA LEU A 503 -48.33 1.68 -9.18
C LEU A 503 -49.65 0.97 -9.49
N ILE A 504 -49.89 0.58 -10.74
CA ILE A 504 -51.10 -0.15 -11.18
C ILE A 504 -50.99 -1.66 -10.91
N LYS A 505 -49.80 -2.27 -10.90
CA LYS A 505 -49.63 -3.70 -10.58
C LYS A 505 -49.97 -4.05 -9.13
N ARG A 506 -49.62 -3.19 -8.17
CA ARG A 506 -49.86 -3.46 -6.75
C ARG A 506 -51.35 -3.75 -6.45
N PRO A 507 -52.35 -2.98 -6.92
CA PRO A 507 -53.75 -3.34 -6.69
C PRO A 507 -54.25 -4.55 -7.50
N ILE A 508 -53.71 -4.84 -8.69
CA ILE A 508 -54.18 -5.95 -9.54
C ILE A 508 -53.87 -7.33 -8.94
N VAL A 509 -52.77 -7.47 -8.18
CA VAL A 509 -52.41 -8.75 -7.54
C VAL A 509 -53.28 -9.02 -6.29
N TYR A 510 -53.73 -7.97 -5.58
CA TYR A 510 -54.50 -8.15 -4.34
C TYR A 510 -56.02 -8.31 -4.57
N VAL A 511 -56.57 -7.87 -5.71
CA VAL A 511 -58.01 -8.00 -5.99
C VAL A 511 -58.47 -9.47 -6.12
N PRO A 512 -57.77 -10.36 -6.87
CA PRO A 512 -58.12 -11.78 -6.93
C PRO A 512 -57.99 -12.47 -5.58
N PHE A 513 -56.97 -12.12 -4.79
CA PHE A 513 -56.73 -12.69 -3.47
C PHE A 513 -57.83 -12.28 -2.47
N ALA A 514 -58.21 -11.00 -2.44
CA ALA A 514 -59.30 -10.52 -1.58
C ALA A 514 -60.66 -11.15 -1.95
N LEU A 515 -60.95 -11.32 -3.25
CA LEU A 515 -62.15 -12.02 -3.71
C LEU A 515 -62.14 -13.50 -3.33
N PHE A 516 -60.98 -14.17 -3.41
CA PHE A 516 -60.84 -15.56 -2.99
C PHE A 516 -61.07 -15.72 -1.48
N VAL A 517 -60.50 -14.84 -0.65
CA VAL A 517 -60.70 -14.85 0.81
C VAL A 517 -62.18 -14.61 1.16
N MET A 518 -62.85 -13.67 0.48
CA MET A 518 -64.29 -13.44 0.70
C MET A 518 -65.16 -14.63 0.28
N LEU A 519 -64.82 -15.31 -0.82
CA LEU A 519 -65.55 -16.49 -1.28
C LEU A 519 -65.40 -17.67 -0.31
N VAL A 520 -64.18 -17.92 0.19
CA VAL A 520 -63.92 -18.95 1.20
C VAL A 520 -64.62 -18.62 2.52
N GLY A 521 -64.57 -17.36 2.96
CA GLY A 521 -65.29 -16.89 4.16
C GLY A 521 -66.81 -17.03 4.02
N GLY A 522 -67.36 -16.71 2.85
CA GLY A 522 -68.78 -16.86 2.54
C GLY A 522 -69.24 -18.33 2.55
N LEU A 523 -68.47 -19.23 1.92
CA LEU A 523 -68.75 -20.67 1.93
C LEU A 523 -68.68 -21.26 3.34
N TYR A 524 -67.69 -20.85 4.14
CA TYR A 524 -67.58 -21.27 5.54
C TYR A 524 -68.83 -20.85 6.34
N TRP A 525 -69.25 -19.60 6.21
CA TRP A 525 -70.42 -19.08 6.93
C TRP A 525 -71.72 -19.75 6.48
N TYR A 526 -71.88 -19.97 5.18
CA TYR A 526 -73.01 -20.71 4.62
C TYR A 526 -73.08 -22.14 5.17
N SER A 527 -71.95 -22.85 5.25
CA SER A 527 -71.90 -24.21 5.80
C SER A 527 -72.31 -24.26 7.28
N LYS A 528 -71.92 -23.26 8.08
CA LYS A 528 -72.33 -23.14 9.48
C LYS A 528 -73.83 -22.90 9.61
N ARG A 529 -74.41 -22.07 8.74
CA ARG A 529 -75.85 -21.78 8.75
C ARG A 529 -76.67 -22.99 8.30
N ALA A 530 -76.24 -23.70 7.26
CA ALA A 530 -76.88 -24.94 6.80
C ALA A 530 -76.89 -26.04 7.89
N LYS A 531 -75.80 -26.21 8.65
CA LYS A 531 -75.77 -27.13 9.80
C LYS A 531 -76.74 -26.72 10.91
N LYS A 532 -76.99 -25.42 11.10
CA LYS A 532 -77.93 -24.92 12.12
C LYS A 532 -79.40 -25.11 11.73
N GLU A 533 -79.70 -25.12 10.43
CA GLU A 533 -81.05 -25.42 9.89
C GLU A 533 -81.36 -26.93 9.91
N ILE A 534 -80.36 -27.79 9.64
CA ILE A 534 -80.53 -29.25 9.70
C ILE A 534 -80.70 -29.74 11.14
N GLY A 535 -80.09 -29.07 12.13
CA GLY A 535 -80.30 -29.34 13.56
C GLY A 535 -81.66 -28.92 14.13
N LYS A 536 -82.53 -28.28 13.35
CA LYS A 536 -83.90 -27.89 13.76
C LYS A 536 -85.00 -28.75 13.12
N ARG A 537 -84.64 -29.81 12.39
CA ARG A 537 -85.58 -30.83 11.86
C ARG A 537 -85.29 -32.24 12.41
N GLY A 538 -84.71 -32.32 13.61
CA GLY A 538 -84.63 -33.52 14.43
C GLY A 538 -85.70 -33.51 15.50
#